data_AF-A0A1B1K6S4-F1
#
_entry.id   AF-A0A1B1K6S4-F1
#
_cell.length_a   1.000
_cell.length_b   1.000
_cell.length_c   1.000
_cell.angle_alpha   90.00
_cell.angle_beta   90.00
_cell.angle_gamma   90.00
#
_symmetry.space_group_name_H-M   'P 1'
#
loop_
_entity.id
_entity.type
_entity.pdbx_description
1 polymer ?
#
loop_
_entity_poly.entity_id
_entity_poly.type
_entity_poly.pdbx_seq_one_letter_code
_entity_poly.pdbx_strand_id
1 'polypeptide(L)'
;MKSVLSALPTRYDPADNSTLFSWAVEPEHGRLSVVSAPGAGGILVVRISGDIDVTTLHTFGNHLDEAINERLPFVLDLTDVQFFCASALPILDIMAGRARRLAVPWAVTGNTALRRPLTAMHMAAQIPFGADLEDAFRLVTEAIHQGGRSA
;
A
#
# COMPACT_ATOMS: atom_id res chain seq x y z
N MET A 1 -44.40 36.79 15.24
CA MET A 1 -44.16 35.87 14.11
C MET A 1 -44.06 36.70 12.83
N LYS A 2 -42.88 36.80 12.21
CA LYS A 2 -42.70 37.45 10.89
C LYS A 2 -42.24 36.39 9.90
N SER A 3 -43.07 36.15 8.90
CA SER A 3 -42.86 35.25 7.78
C SER A 3 -41.88 35.88 6.79
N VAL A 4 -40.90 35.11 6.31
CA VAL A 4 -40.04 35.50 5.17
C VAL A 4 -39.87 34.28 4.28
N LEU A 5 -40.85 34.05 3.42
CA LEU A 5 -40.72 33.21 2.23
C LEU A 5 -40.71 34.16 1.03
N SER A 6 -39.51 34.42 0.47
CA SER A 6 -39.31 34.71 -0.95
C SER A 6 -37.85 35.11 -1.19
N ALA A 7 -36.99 34.11 -1.40
CA ALA A 7 -35.80 34.29 -2.21
C ALA A 7 -35.73 33.07 -3.14
N LEU A 8 -35.81 33.30 -4.46
CA LEU A 8 -35.53 32.27 -5.44
C LEU A 8 -34.12 31.72 -5.20
N PRO A 9 -33.90 30.39 -5.28
CA PRO A 9 -32.56 29.85 -5.16
C PRO A 9 -31.71 30.39 -6.32
N THR A 10 -30.74 31.23 -5.98
CA THR A 10 -29.67 31.63 -6.89
C THR A 10 -29.05 30.35 -7.46
N ARG A 11 -28.99 30.25 -8.79
CA ARG A 11 -28.40 29.07 -9.46
C ARG A 11 -27.01 28.81 -8.88
N TYR A 12 -26.80 27.60 -8.42
CA TYR A 12 -25.51 27.09 -7.95
C TYR A 12 -24.52 27.10 -9.12
N ASP A 13 -23.48 27.94 -9.04
CA ASP A 13 -22.36 27.96 -9.98
C ASP A 13 -21.19 27.16 -9.37
N PRO A 14 -20.85 25.97 -9.90
CA PRO A 14 -19.77 25.14 -9.37
C PRO A 14 -18.38 25.76 -9.56
N ALA A 15 -18.22 26.80 -10.39
CA ALA A 15 -16.92 27.44 -10.63
C ALA A 15 -16.49 28.41 -9.52
N ASP A 16 -17.40 28.85 -8.64
CA ASP A 16 -17.13 29.85 -7.59
C ASP A 16 -16.44 29.24 -6.34
N ASN A 17 -16.42 27.90 -6.23
CA ASN A 17 -15.83 27.22 -5.07
C ASN A 17 -14.32 26.99 -5.17
N SER A 18 -13.68 27.20 -6.33
CA SER A 18 -12.26 26.88 -6.51
C SER A 18 -11.32 27.85 -5.78
N THR A 19 -11.84 28.96 -5.24
CA THR A 19 -11.07 29.94 -4.47
C THR A 19 -11.36 29.88 -2.96
N LEU A 20 -12.44 29.22 -2.53
CA LEU A 20 -12.83 29.08 -1.12
C LEU A 20 -11.96 28.08 -0.34
N PHE A 21 -11.30 27.16 -1.04
CA PHE A 21 -10.38 26.19 -0.46
C PHE A 21 -9.06 26.20 -1.22
N SER A 22 -8.26 27.26 -1.06
CA SER A 22 -6.89 27.31 -1.63
C SER A 22 -5.94 26.23 -1.09
N TRP A 23 -6.33 25.51 -0.04
CA TRP A 23 -5.67 24.29 0.45
C TRP A 23 -6.21 23.00 -0.20
N ALA A 24 -7.35 23.07 -0.91
CA ALA A 24 -7.84 22.02 -1.79
C ALA A 24 -7.16 22.13 -3.17
N VAL A 25 -5.84 22.32 -3.16
CA VAL A 25 -5.05 21.70 -4.21
C VAL A 25 -5.35 20.22 -4.04
N GLU A 26 -6.14 19.65 -4.95
CA GLU A 26 -6.31 18.20 -5.00
C GLU A 26 -4.89 17.62 -4.93
N PRO A 27 -4.59 16.81 -3.89
CA PRO A 27 -3.42 15.94 -3.95
C PRO A 27 -3.39 15.29 -5.34
N GLU A 28 -2.21 14.96 -5.85
CA GLU A 28 -2.13 14.11 -7.04
C GLU A 28 -2.58 12.67 -6.68
N HIS A 29 -3.84 12.54 -6.25
CA HIS A 29 -4.54 11.30 -5.95
C HIS A 29 -4.49 10.41 -7.18
N GLY A 30 -4.35 9.11 -6.96
CA GLY A 30 -4.34 8.14 -8.04
C GLY A 30 -3.03 7.99 -8.80
N ARG A 31 -1.91 8.56 -8.31
CA ARG A 31 -0.58 8.22 -8.85
C ARG A 31 0.13 7.21 -7.96
N LEU A 32 0.36 6.03 -8.52
CA LEU A 32 1.16 4.97 -7.95
C LEU A 32 2.38 4.75 -8.85
N SER A 33 3.57 4.82 -8.28
CA SER A 33 4.82 4.51 -8.97
C SER A 33 5.41 3.23 -8.38
N VAL A 34 5.90 2.34 -9.24
CA VAL A 34 6.60 1.13 -8.84
C VAL A 34 8.00 1.12 -9.44
N VAL A 35 8.99 0.86 -8.60
CA VAL A 35 10.38 0.66 -9.01
C VAL A 35 10.88 -0.62 -8.38
N SER A 36 11.35 -1.53 -9.22
CA SER A 36 11.98 -2.76 -8.79
C SER A 36 13.49 -2.68 -9.00
N ALA A 37 14.27 -3.05 -7.99
CA ALA A 37 15.72 -3.04 -8.05
C ALA A 37 16.31 -4.28 -7.35
N PRO A 38 17.45 -4.82 -7.81
CA PRO A 38 18.18 -5.85 -7.08
C PRO A 38 18.63 -5.32 -5.71
N GLY A 39 18.32 -6.07 -4.65
CA GLY A 39 18.81 -5.86 -3.30
C GLY A 39 19.93 -6.84 -2.94
N ALA A 40 20.35 -6.81 -1.67
CA ALA A 40 21.37 -7.71 -1.16
C ALA A 40 20.90 -9.17 -1.18
N GLY A 41 21.82 -10.12 -1.39
CA GLY A 41 21.54 -11.55 -1.26
C GLY A 41 20.56 -12.12 -2.30
N GLY A 42 20.38 -11.46 -3.45
CA GLY A 42 19.42 -11.88 -4.48
C GLY A 42 17.95 -11.58 -4.13
N ILE A 43 17.72 -10.74 -3.12
CA ILE A 43 16.38 -10.29 -2.72
C ILE A 43 15.99 -9.09 -3.60
N LEU A 44 14.83 -9.14 -4.24
CA LEU A 44 14.27 -8.02 -5.01
C LEU A 44 13.71 -6.96 -4.06
N VAL A 45 13.95 -5.67 -4.32
CA VAL A 45 13.23 -4.58 -3.65
C VAL A 45 12.17 -4.06 -4.61
N VAL A 46 10.90 -4.19 -4.22
CA VAL A 46 9.76 -3.60 -4.92
C VAL A 46 9.32 -2.37 -4.13
N ARG A 47 9.71 -1.18 -4.58
CA ARG A 47 9.31 0.07 -3.95
C ARG A 47 8.07 0.62 -4.61
N ILE A 48 7.07 0.92 -3.80
CA ILE A 48 5.84 1.59 -4.23
C ILE A 48 5.76 2.94 -3.52
N SER A 49 5.49 4.00 -4.29
CA SER A 49 5.30 5.36 -3.78
C SER A 49 4.04 6.01 -4.33
N GLY A 50 3.54 7.01 -3.62
CA GLY A 50 2.28 7.70 -3.93
C GLY A 50 1.09 7.11 -3.17
N ASP A 51 -0.07 7.02 -3.80
CA ASP A 51 -1.30 6.61 -3.14
C ASP A 51 -1.75 5.20 -3.54
N ILE A 52 -2.13 4.41 -2.54
CA ILE A 52 -2.85 3.14 -2.71
C ILE A 52 -4.31 3.41 -2.35
N ASP A 53 -5.06 3.92 -3.32
CA ASP A 53 -6.49 4.23 -3.23
C ASP A 53 -7.31 3.36 -4.19
N VAL A 54 -8.62 3.61 -4.28
CA VAL A 54 -9.54 2.83 -5.12
C VAL A 54 -9.16 2.89 -6.61
N THR A 55 -8.55 3.97 -7.07
CA THR A 55 -8.14 4.15 -8.47
C THR A 55 -6.83 3.45 -8.79
N THR A 56 -5.93 3.27 -7.81
CA THR A 56 -4.63 2.58 -7.99
C THR A 56 -4.63 1.14 -7.50
N LEU A 57 -5.73 0.69 -6.87
CA LEU A 57 -5.85 -0.63 -6.23
C LEU A 57 -5.54 -1.80 -7.16
N HIS A 58 -6.00 -1.72 -8.41
CA HIS A 58 -5.75 -2.74 -9.42
C HIS A 58 -4.25 -2.79 -9.80
N THR A 59 -3.63 -1.64 -10.00
CA THR A 59 -2.19 -1.52 -10.30
C THR A 59 -1.34 -2.06 -9.14
N PHE A 60 -1.70 -1.73 -7.90
CA PHE A 60 -1.07 -2.28 -6.70
C PHE A 60 -1.15 -3.82 -6.68
N GLY A 61 -2.34 -4.39 -6.88
CA GLY A 61 -2.53 -5.83 -6.91
C GLY A 61 -1.71 -6.54 -7.99
N ASN A 62 -1.65 -5.97 -9.20
CA ASN A 62 -0.90 -6.54 -10.31
C ASN A 62 0.61 -6.60 -10.00
N HIS A 63 1.19 -5.54 -9.45
CA HIS A 63 2.61 -5.54 -9.11
C HIS A 63 2.96 -6.50 -7.98
N LEU A 64 2.06 -6.71 -7.00
CA LEU A 64 2.25 -7.75 -6.00
C LEU A 64 2.18 -9.16 -6.62
N ASP A 65 1.25 -9.37 -7.55
CA ASP A 65 1.12 -10.65 -8.24
C ASP A 65 2.37 -10.96 -9.09
N GLU A 66 2.87 -9.97 -9.84
CA GLU A 66 4.12 -10.02 -10.60
C GLU A 66 5.31 -10.38 -9.69
N ALA A 67 5.50 -9.66 -8.58
CA ALA A 67 6.59 -9.91 -7.64
C ALA A 67 6.58 -11.36 -7.11
N ILE A 68 5.40 -11.92 -6.82
CA ILE A 68 5.25 -13.31 -6.39
C ILE A 68 5.52 -14.28 -7.55
N ASN A 69 5.11 -13.94 -8.77
CA ASN A 69 5.28 -14.77 -9.97
C ASN A 69 6.74 -14.91 -10.41
N GLU A 70 7.59 -13.93 -10.11
CA GLU A 70 9.05 -14.01 -10.32
C GLU A 70 9.68 -15.17 -9.52
N ARG A 71 9.02 -15.66 -8.47
CA ARG A 71 9.52 -16.69 -7.55
C ARG A 71 10.88 -16.36 -6.93
N LEU A 72 11.19 -15.07 -6.81
CA LEU A 72 12.36 -14.56 -6.10
C LEU A 72 11.94 -14.05 -4.73
N PRO A 73 12.81 -14.16 -3.70
CA PRO A 73 12.58 -13.47 -2.44
C PRO A 73 12.49 -11.97 -2.65
N PHE A 74 11.59 -11.27 -1.96
CA PHE A 74 11.43 -9.83 -2.14
C PHE A 74 11.08 -9.04 -0.88
N VAL A 75 11.45 -7.77 -0.85
CA VAL A 75 10.98 -6.78 0.11
C VAL A 75 10.05 -5.81 -0.60
N LEU A 76 8.84 -5.63 -0.06
CA LEU A 76 7.90 -4.61 -0.48
C LEU A 76 8.12 -3.34 0.37
N ASP A 77 8.62 -2.28 -0.24
CA ASP A 77 8.88 -1.00 0.43
C ASP A 77 7.75 -0.02 0.15
N LEU A 78 6.91 0.22 1.16
CA LEU A 78 5.77 1.14 1.15
C LEU A 78 6.05 2.39 2.00
N THR A 79 7.31 2.72 2.27
CA THR A 79 7.69 3.85 3.13
C THR A 79 7.19 5.19 2.56
N ASP A 80 7.24 5.33 1.24
CA ASP A 80 6.85 6.52 0.49
C ASP A 80 5.38 6.50 0.04
N VAL A 81 4.55 5.60 0.60
CA VAL A 81 3.10 5.57 0.35
C VAL A 81 2.42 6.61 1.24
N GLN A 82 1.73 7.60 0.66
CA GLN A 82 1.10 8.69 1.41
C GLN A 82 -0.29 8.32 1.93
N PHE A 83 -1.02 7.51 1.17
CA PHE A 83 -2.34 7.00 1.53
C PHE A 83 -2.48 5.50 1.29
N PHE A 84 -3.10 4.80 2.24
CA PHE A 84 -3.40 3.37 2.15
C PHE A 84 -4.88 3.12 2.45
N CYS A 85 -5.68 2.86 1.42
CA CYS A 85 -7.09 2.56 1.58
C CYS A 85 -7.30 1.18 2.23
N ALA A 86 -8.38 1.05 3.01
CA ALA A 86 -8.72 -0.22 3.67
C ALA A 86 -8.96 -1.36 2.66
N SER A 87 -9.41 -1.04 1.44
CA SER A 87 -9.64 -2.03 0.36
C SER A 87 -8.36 -2.72 -0.14
N ALA A 88 -7.17 -2.19 0.18
CA ALA A 88 -5.90 -2.84 -0.13
C ALA A 88 -5.49 -3.92 0.90
N LEU A 89 -6.10 -3.95 2.09
CA LEU A 89 -5.79 -4.95 3.12
C LEU A 89 -6.11 -6.38 2.67
N PRO A 90 -7.31 -6.68 2.12
CA PRO A 90 -7.60 -8.03 1.63
C PRO A 90 -6.65 -8.46 0.51
N ILE A 91 -6.15 -7.54 -0.31
CA ILE A 91 -5.15 -7.84 -1.35
C ILE A 91 -3.86 -8.34 -0.70
N LEU A 92 -3.36 -7.62 0.32
CA LEU A 92 -2.17 -8.06 1.06
C LEU A 92 -2.37 -9.43 1.70
N ASP A 93 -3.53 -9.72 2.29
CA ASP A 93 -3.83 -11.02 2.92
C ASP A 93 -3.83 -12.17 1.90
N ILE A 94 -4.53 -11.97 0.78
CA ILE A 94 -4.60 -12.95 -0.32
C ILE A 94 -3.19 -13.21 -0.88
N MET A 95 -2.40 -12.15 -1.06
CA MET A 95 -1.01 -12.26 -1.53
C MET A 95 -0.12 -12.94 -0.50
N ALA A 96 -0.29 -12.68 0.80
CA ALA A 96 0.42 -13.39 1.86
C ALA A 96 0.15 -14.90 1.84
N GLY A 97 -1.12 -15.29 1.64
CA GLY A 97 -1.51 -16.68 1.46
C GLY A 97 -0.89 -17.31 0.21
N ARG A 98 -0.85 -16.57 -0.91
CA ARG A 98 -0.26 -17.02 -2.18
C ARG A 98 1.26 -17.20 -2.08
N ALA A 99 1.98 -16.23 -1.53
CA ALA A 99 3.43 -16.29 -1.33
C ALA A 99 3.80 -17.49 -0.44
N ARG A 100 3.03 -17.75 0.62
CA ARG A 100 3.22 -18.92 1.50
C ARG A 100 3.05 -20.23 0.75
N ARG A 101 1.99 -20.36 -0.07
CA ARG A 101 1.75 -21.57 -0.89
C ARG A 101 2.86 -21.82 -1.91
N LEU A 102 3.48 -20.76 -2.43
CA LEU A 102 4.56 -20.84 -3.40
C LEU A 102 5.95 -20.87 -2.75
N ALA A 103 6.02 -20.87 -1.41
CA ALA A 103 7.26 -20.79 -0.63
C ALA A 103 8.16 -19.61 -1.04
N VAL A 104 7.55 -18.47 -1.41
CA VAL A 104 8.28 -17.24 -1.75
C VAL A 104 8.51 -16.44 -0.47
N PRO A 105 9.76 -16.28 -0.01
CA PRO A 105 10.08 -15.49 1.17
C PRO A 105 9.87 -14.00 0.87
N TRP A 106 9.14 -13.30 1.73
CA TRP A 106 8.90 -11.87 1.54
C TRP A 106 8.73 -11.15 2.86
N ALA A 107 8.89 -9.83 2.84
CA ALA A 107 8.56 -8.93 3.94
C ALA A 107 8.09 -7.59 3.38
N VAL A 108 7.35 -6.83 4.19
CA VAL A 108 6.92 -5.47 3.87
C VAL A 108 7.45 -4.50 4.93
N THR A 109 7.88 -3.33 4.50
CA THR A 109 8.07 -2.17 5.37
C THR A 109 7.19 -1.03 4.91
N GLY A 110 6.82 -0.13 5.81
CA GLY A 110 5.98 1.00 5.47
C GLY A 110 5.74 1.92 6.66
N ASN A 111 5.14 3.07 6.37
CA ASN A 111 4.87 4.06 7.39
C ASN A 111 3.61 3.72 8.22
N THR A 112 3.21 4.66 9.07
CA THR A 112 2.08 4.49 9.99
C THR A 112 0.74 4.27 9.27
N ALA A 113 0.57 4.72 8.03
CA ALA A 113 -0.64 4.52 7.23
C ALA A 113 -0.89 3.04 6.92
N LEU A 114 0.17 2.24 6.79
CA LEU A 114 0.08 0.78 6.65
C LEU A 114 0.06 0.07 8.01
N ARG A 115 0.96 0.46 8.92
CA ARG A 115 1.15 -0.24 10.19
C ARG A 115 -0.12 -0.25 11.04
N ARG A 116 -0.81 0.89 11.17
CA ARG A 116 -2.01 1.00 12.00
C ARG A 116 -3.13 0.06 11.54
N PRO A 117 -3.55 0.06 10.27
CA PRO A 117 -4.54 -0.90 9.78
C PRO A 117 -4.11 -2.36 9.95
N LEU A 118 -2.86 -2.72 9.66
CA LEU A 118 -2.39 -4.10 9.84
C LEU A 118 -2.48 -4.57 11.29
N THR A 119 -2.12 -3.71 12.24
CA THR A 119 -2.27 -4.00 13.68
C THR A 119 -3.74 -4.10 14.07
N ALA A 120 -4.57 -3.12 13.68
CA ALA A 120 -5.99 -3.09 14.05
C ALA A 120 -6.77 -4.31 13.54
N MET A 121 -6.40 -4.81 12.35
CA MET A 121 -7.02 -5.97 11.73
C MET A 121 -6.38 -7.30 12.16
N HIS A 122 -5.43 -7.29 13.10
CA HIS A 122 -4.67 -8.47 13.55
C HIS A 122 -3.96 -9.23 12.40
N MET A 123 -3.64 -8.52 11.31
CA MET A 123 -3.00 -9.08 10.12
C MET A 123 -1.47 -9.15 10.25
N ALA A 124 -0.91 -8.47 11.25
CA ALA A 124 0.52 -8.49 11.56
C ALA A 124 1.08 -9.91 11.82
N ALA A 125 0.22 -10.88 12.18
CA ALA A 125 0.63 -12.27 12.35
C ALA A 125 0.82 -13.02 11.01
N GLN A 126 0.23 -12.54 9.92
CA GLN A 126 0.28 -13.18 8.60
C GLN A 126 1.16 -12.46 7.60
N ILE A 127 1.32 -11.14 7.79
CA ILE A 127 2.10 -10.28 6.92
C ILE A 127 3.42 -9.96 7.65
N PRO A 128 4.56 -10.48 7.16
CA PRO A 128 5.88 -10.20 7.73
C PRO A 128 6.21 -8.71 7.57
N PHE A 129 6.05 -7.94 8.66
CA PHE A 129 6.22 -6.49 8.66
C PHE A 129 7.50 -6.08 9.39
N GLY A 130 8.42 -5.44 8.69
CA GLY A 130 9.65 -4.87 9.24
C GLY A 130 9.48 -3.40 9.65
N ALA A 131 10.11 -3.01 10.75
CA ALA A 131 10.06 -1.63 11.26
C ALA A 131 10.63 -0.60 10.26
N ASP A 132 11.61 -1.03 9.46
CA ASP A 132 12.26 -0.30 8.38
C ASP A 132 12.70 -1.29 7.29
N LEU A 133 13.42 -0.78 6.28
CA LEU A 133 13.89 -1.59 5.16
C LEU A 133 14.92 -2.64 5.58
N GLU A 134 15.83 -2.30 6.50
CA GLU A 134 16.87 -3.22 7.00
C GLU A 134 16.23 -4.39 7.74
N ASP A 135 15.24 -4.10 8.59
CA ASP A 135 14.48 -5.11 9.32
C ASP A 135 13.69 -6.03 8.36
N ALA A 136 13.10 -5.47 7.30
CA ALA A 136 12.44 -6.27 6.26
C ALA A 136 13.40 -7.21 5.53
N PHE A 137 14.61 -6.75 5.19
CA PHE A 137 15.66 -7.61 4.62
C PHE A 137 16.05 -8.75 5.57
N ARG A 138 16.18 -8.46 6.85
CA ARG A 138 16.49 -9.45 7.89
C ARG A 138 15.41 -10.54 7.94
N LEU A 139 14.12 -10.15 7.96
CA LEU A 139 13.00 -11.09 7.95
C LEU A 139 13.01 -12.01 6.73
N VAL A 140 13.25 -11.46 5.53
CA VAL A 140 13.35 -12.26 4.30
C VAL A 140 14.53 -13.22 4.35
N THR A 141 15.69 -12.76 4.81
CA THR A 141 16.90 -13.57 4.94
C THR A 141 16.70 -14.73 5.93
N GLU A 142 16.06 -14.48 7.06
CA GLU A 142 15.69 -15.51 8.03
C GLU A 142 14.74 -16.54 7.42
N ALA A 143 13.73 -16.10 6.67
CA ALA A 143 12.79 -16.98 5.99
C ALA A 143 13.45 -17.85 4.91
N ILE A 144 14.40 -17.31 4.11
CA ILE A 144 15.20 -18.08 3.16
C ILE A 144 15.95 -19.22 3.87
N HIS A 145 16.63 -18.92 4.97
CA HIS A 145 17.37 -19.91 5.74
C HIS A 145 16.47 -20.95 6.42
N GLN A 146 15.24 -20.59 6.80
CA GLN A 146 14.28 -21.54 7.36
C GLN A 146 13.72 -22.47 6.28
N GLY A 147 13.38 -21.95 5.09
CA GLY A 147 12.91 -22.75 3.96
C GLY A 147 13.95 -23.75 3.46
N GLY A 148 15.24 -23.37 3.44
CA GLY A 148 16.33 -24.26 3.06
C GLY A 148 16.68 -25.35 4.08
N ARG A 149 16.18 -25.28 5.32
CA ARG A 149 16.41 -26.29 6.38
C ARG A 149 15.33 -27.37 6.44
N SER A 150 14.24 -27.20 5.72
CA SER A 150 13.11 -28.16 5.66
C SER A 150 13.04 -28.96 4.36
N ALA A 151 14.01 -28.78 3.46
CA ALA A 151 14.22 -29.57 2.24
C ALA A 151 15.38 -30.55 2.43
#